data_AF-A0A966WTJ4-F1
#
_entry.id   AF-A0A966WTJ4-F1
#
_cell.length_a   1.000
_cell.length_b   1.000
_cell.length_c   1.000
_cell.angle_alpha   90.00
_cell.angle_beta   90.00
_cell.angle_gamma   90.00
#
_symmetry.space_group_name_H-M   'P 1'
#
loop_
_entity.id
_entity.type
_entity.pdbx_description
1 polymer ?
#
loop_
_entity_poly.entity_id
_entity_poly.type
_entity_poly.pdbx_seq_one_letter_code
_entity_poly.pdbx_strand_id
1 'polypeptide(L)'
;MQRRFGVHGPQPRLAQLFTKGVDQLTPLRHHTVGRLEDLRPVVLRESRRTGINPMLLAAILFDEMQHAKPGEDLPLAAHSGLFSTHGPAQLGLSEMVKQGLLAPDASQAEIEQARNQLLDPDRNVTLLAGKLARLLKLLHRDASSTVDVSNNPSHAKTVATLAYLHNGKLDYPTRILRYMQDQELHGLLFSQHKKAISPLI
;
A
#
# COMPACT_ATOMS: atom_id res chain seq x y z
N MET A 1 22.92 -42.91 -20.95
CA MET A 1 23.86 -42.75 -19.81
C MET A 1 24.44 -41.34 -19.87
N GLN A 2 24.65 -40.54 -18.83
CA GLN A 2 24.26 -40.47 -17.42
C GLN A 2 24.78 -39.09 -16.93
N ARG A 3 24.16 -38.51 -15.90
CA ARG A 3 24.47 -37.20 -15.28
C ARG A 3 25.85 -37.12 -14.60
N ARG A 4 26.37 -35.89 -14.40
CA ARG A 4 26.94 -35.33 -13.15
C ARG A 4 27.28 -33.84 -13.38
N PHE A 5 26.46 -32.88 -12.93
CA PHE A 5 26.45 -32.19 -11.63
C PHE A 5 27.80 -31.60 -11.16
N GLY A 6 27.83 -30.26 -11.09
CA GLY A 6 28.25 -29.51 -9.89
C GLY A 6 29.71 -29.10 -9.75
N VAL A 7 30.03 -27.84 -10.10
CA VAL A 7 31.06 -27.06 -9.38
C VAL A 7 30.59 -25.61 -9.27
N HIS A 8 29.69 -25.34 -8.32
CA HIS A 8 29.65 -24.00 -7.75
C HIS A 8 30.66 -24.01 -6.60
N GLY A 9 31.78 -23.30 -6.77
CA GLY A 9 32.66 -23.00 -5.64
C GLY A 9 31.87 -22.32 -4.51
N PRO A 10 32.36 -22.37 -3.26
CA PRO A 10 31.67 -21.74 -2.15
C PRO A 10 31.38 -20.28 -2.52
N GLN A 11 30.09 -19.95 -2.53
CA GLN A 11 29.60 -18.65 -2.95
C GLN A 11 30.34 -17.55 -2.17
N PRO A 12 30.83 -16.46 -2.80
CA PRO A 12 31.57 -15.42 -2.11
C PRO A 12 30.80 -14.93 -0.87
N ARG A 13 31.48 -14.67 0.26
CA ARG A 13 30.81 -14.27 1.52
C ARG A 13 29.86 -13.08 1.36
N LEU A 14 30.16 -12.16 0.45
CA LEU A 14 29.27 -11.05 0.07
C LEU A 14 27.98 -11.55 -0.59
N ALA A 15 28.08 -12.45 -1.56
CA ALA A 15 26.92 -13.05 -2.21
C ALA A 15 26.08 -13.88 -1.23
N GLN A 16 26.69 -14.57 -0.25
CA GLN A 16 25.97 -15.27 0.82
C GLN A 16 25.24 -14.33 1.79
N LEU A 17 25.77 -13.12 2.04
CA LEU A 17 25.09 -12.07 2.81
C LEU A 17 23.87 -11.52 2.05
N PHE A 18 23.98 -11.36 0.73
CA PHE A 18 22.85 -10.96 -0.11
C PHE A 18 21.76 -12.05 -0.16
N THR A 19 22.10 -13.33 -0.33
CA THR A 19 21.08 -14.42 -0.29
C THR A 19 20.44 -14.54 1.08
N LYS A 20 21.20 -14.48 2.18
CA LYS A 20 20.63 -14.54 3.54
C LYS A 20 19.76 -13.33 3.90
N GLY A 21 20.08 -12.15 3.39
CA GLY A 21 19.24 -10.95 3.54
C GLY A 21 17.94 -11.04 2.73
N VAL A 22 18.00 -11.58 1.51
CA VAL A 22 16.82 -11.83 0.65
C VAL A 22 15.91 -12.91 1.25
N ASP A 23 16.48 -13.96 1.82
CA ASP A 23 15.74 -15.04 2.49
C ASP A 23 15.05 -14.57 3.78
N GLN A 24 15.59 -13.54 4.48
CA GLN A 24 14.92 -12.92 5.63
C GLN A 24 13.81 -11.93 5.24
N LEU A 25 13.93 -11.28 4.07
CA LEU A 25 12.92 -10.35 3.56
C LEU A 25 11.72 -11.06 2.91
N THR A 26 11.91 -12.28 2.42
CA THR A 26 10.85 -13.06 1.75
C THR A 26 9.67 -13.41 2.68
N PRO A 27 9.88 -13.87 3.93
CA PRO A 27 8.80 -14.05 4.91
C PRO A 27 8.03 -12.76 5.22
N LEU A 28 8.72 -11.63 5.37
CA LEU A 28 8.09 -10.33 5.61
C LEU A 28 7.26 -9.86 4.40
N ARG A 29 7.76 -10.13 3.19
CA ARG A 29 7.04 -9.83 1.94
C ARG A 29 5.80 -10.70 1.79
N HIS A 30 5.89 -12.03 1.97
CA HIS A 30 4.72 -12.92 1.89
C HIS A 30 3.66 -12.57 2.94
N HIS A 31 4.06 -12.26 4.18
CA HIS A 31 3.13 -11.80 5.21
C HIS A 31 2.43 -10.49 4.81
N THR A 32 3.17 -9.56 4.21
CA THR A 32 2.60 -8.29 3.73
C THR A 32 1.64 -8.49 2.57
N VAL A 33 1.97 -9.37 1.62
CA VAL A 33 1.07 -9.76 0.52
C VAL A 33 -0.20 -10.41 1.07
N GLY A 34 -0.09 -11.30 2.06
CA GLY A 34 -1.26 -11.92 2.71
C GLY A 34 -2.19 -10.87 3.36
N ARG A 35 -1.65 -9.91 4.13
CA ARG A 35 -2.45 -8.81 4.69
C ARG A 35 -3.12 -7.95 3.62
N LEU A 36 -2.45 -7.74 2.48
CA LEU A 36 -3.00 -6.99 1.36
C LEU A 36 -4.10 -7.77 0.61
N GLU A 37 -4.04 -9.09 0.63
CA GLU A 37 -5.07 -9.96 0.04
C GLU A 37 -6.42 -9.76 0.74
N ASP A 38 -6.42 -9.66 2.06
CA ASP A 38 -7.63 -9.36 2.85
C ASP A 38 -8.25 -8.00 2.46
N LEU A 39 -7.42 -7.01 2.11
CA LEU A 39 -7.86 -5.67 1.70
C LEU A 39 -8.22 -5.58 0.22
N ARG A 40 -7.93 -6.59 -0.59
CA ARG A 40 -8.17 -6.59 -2.03
C ARG A 40 -9.60 -6.18 -2.40
N PRO A 41 -10.68 -6.70 -1.78
CA PRO A 41 -12.05 -6.33 -2.15
C PRO A 41 -12.30 -4.84 -1.96
N VAL A 42 -11.73 -4.25 -0.90
CA VAL A 42 -11.84 -2.83 -0.57
C VAL A 42 -11.04 -1.99 -1.55
N VAL A 43 -9.79 -2.37 -1.83
CA VAL A 43 -8.95 -1.68 -2.83
C VAL A 43 -9.65 -1.62 -4.18
N LEU A 44 -10.24 -2.72 -4.64
CA LEU A 44 -10.98 -2.77 -5.91
C LEU A 44 -12.27 -1.94 -5.87
N ARG A 45 -13.01 -1.98 -4.75
CA ARG A 45 -14.23 -1.18 -4.56
C ARG A 45 -13.91 0.31 -4.61
N GLU A 46 -12.91 0.76 -3.84
CA GLU A 46 -12.53 2.16 -3.74
C GLU A 46 -11.88 2.67 -5.04
N SER A 47 -11.11 1.82 -5.73
CA SER A 47 -10.61 2.09 -7.07
C SER A 47 -11.76 2.34 -8.05
N ARG A 48 -12.79 1.49 -8.08
CA ARG A 48 -13.98 1.70 -8.94
C ARG A 48 -14.73 2.99 -8.59
N ARG A 49 -14.88 3.28 -7.29
CA ARG A 49 -15.59 4.47 -6.80
C ARG A 49 -14.87 5.77 -7.15
N THR A 50 -13.54 5.79 -7.08
CA THR A 50 -12.74 7.01 -7.23
C THR A 50 -12.08 7.15 -8.60
N GLY A 51 -12.02 6.06 -9.39
CA GLY A 51 -11.27 5.98 -10.64
C GLY A 51 -9.76 5.85 -10.46
N ILE A 52 -9.25 5.84 -9.22
CA ILE A 52 -7.81 5.69 -8.94
C ILE A 52 -7.36 4.29 -9.34
N ASN A 53 -6.19 4.19 -9.97
CA ASN A 53 -5.58 2.92 -10.32
C ASN A 53 -5.40 2.03 -9.07
N PRO A 54 -5.96 0.80 -9.06
CA PRO A 54 -5.87 -0.08 -7.89
C PRO A 54 -4.42 -0.49 -7.59
N MET A 55 -3.53 -0.55 -8.60
CA MET A 55 -2.10 -0.82 -8.38
C MET A 55 -1.42 0.30 -7.60
N LEU A 56 -1.84 1.55 -7.76
CA LEU A 56 -1.28 2.66 -6.98
C LEU A 56 -1.68 2.53 -5.50
N LEU A 57 -2.94 2.22 -5.23
CA LEU A 57 -3.43 1.97 -3.87
C LEU A 57 -2.69 0.79 -3.25
N ALA A 58 -2.59 -0.33 -3.96
CA ALA A 58 -1.90 -1.53 -3.50
C ALA A 58 -0.39 -1.28 -3.26
N ALA A 59 0.28 -0.55 -4.14
CA ALA A 59 1.71 -0.23 -4.00
C ALA A 59 1.99 0.63 -2.76
N ILE A 60 1.15 1.63 -2.49
CA ILE A 60 1.25 2.45 -1.27
C ILE A 60 1.01 1.58 -0.04
N LEU A 61 -0.09 0.84 0.00
CA LEU A 61 -0.40 -0.03 1.15
C LEU A 61 0.70 -1.05 1.40
N PHE A 62 1.27 -1.63 0.34
CA PHE A 62 2.38 -2.57 0.43
C PHE A 62 3.65 -1.94 1.03
N ASP A 63 4.09 -0.77 0.52
CA ASP A 63 5.29 -0.09 1.07
C ASP A 63 5.08 0.22 2.55
N GLU A 64 3.91 0.74 2.90
CA GLU A 64 3.60 1.14 4.28
C GLU A 64 3.53 -0.07 5.23
N MET A 65 2.89 -1.16 4.83
CA MET A 65 2.87 -2.40 5.64
C MET A 65 4.24 -3.06 5.75
N GLN A 66 5.09 -2.93 4.72
CA GLN A 66 6.46 -3.48 4.71
C GLN A 66 7.39 -2.70 5.64
N HIS A 67 7.19 -1.39 5.78
CA HIS A 67 8.03 -0.50 6.58
C HIS A 67 7.42 -0.10 7.93
N ALA A 68 6.21 -0.58 8.25
CA ALA A 68 5.63 -0.43 9.58
C ALA A 68 6.57 -1.04 10.62
N LYS A 69 6.99 -0.25 11.63
CA LYS A 69 7.84 -0.79 12.69
C LYS A 69 7.05 -1.81 13.51
N PRO A 70 7.70 -2.86 14.06
CA PRO A 70 7.05 -3.75 15.03
C PRO A 70 6.47 -2.93 16.18
N GLY A 71 5.14 -2.96 16.36
CA GLY A 71 4.44 -2.14 17.35
C GLY A 71 3.65 -0.93 16.81
N GLU A 72 3.91 -0.47 15.59
CA GLU A 72 3.12 0.60 14.94
C GLU A 72 1.80 0.06 14.36
N ASP A 73 1.75 -1.24 14.04
CA ASP A 73 0.53 -1.98 13.65
C ASP A 73 -0.38 -2.33 14.85
N LEU A 74 0.05 -2.02 16.08
CA LEU A 74 -0.77 -2.21 17.27
C LEU A 74 -1.66 -0.96 17.51
N PRO A 75 -2.95 -1.16 17.85
CA PRO A 75 -3.88 -0.09 18.28
C PRO A 75 -3.40 0.82 19.43
N LEU A 76 -2.23 0.53 20.02
CA LEU A 76 -1.60 1.33 21.07
C LEU A 76 -0.98 2.65 20.57
N ALA A 77 -0.61 2.78 19.29
CA ALA A 77 -0.10 4.05 18.76
C ALA A 77 -1.19 5.14 18.61
N ALA A 78 -2.47 4.77 18.62
CA ALA A 78 -3.62 5.69 18.53
C ALA A 78 -3.85 6.56 19.78
N HIS A 79 -3.27 6.15 20.93
CA HIS A 79 -3.56 6.71 22.25
C HIS A 79 -2.43 7.57 22.84
N SER A 80 -1.27 7.66 22.18
CA SER A 80 -0.07 8.26 22.80
C SER A 80 0.13 9.76 22.56
N GLY A 81 -0.57 10.39 21.60
CA GLY A 81 -0.44 11.84 21.36
C GLY A 81 0.96 12.35 20.96
N LEU A 82 1.95 11.47 20.80
CA LEU A 82 3.34 11.81 20.47
C LEU A 82 3.63 11.86 18.97
N PHE A 83 2.68 11.43 18.13
CA PHE A 83 2.78 11.53 16.67
C PHE A 83 1.44 11.98 16.11
N SER A 84 1.43 13.10 15.38
CA SER A 84 0.24 13.71 14.76
C SER A 84 -0.24 12.96 13.50
N THR A 85 0.32 11.79 13.22
CA THR A 85 0.04 10.95 12.04
C THR A 85 -0.16 9.50 12.48
N HIS A 86 -1.30 8.90 12.13
CA HIS A 86 -1.67 7.54 12.56
C HIS A 86 -1.80 6.59 11.35
N GLY A 87 -1.49 5.32 11.55
CA GLY A 87 -1.72 4.21 10.60
C GLY A 87 -0.69 4.09 9.47
N PRO A 88 -0.68 2.93 8.78
CA PRO A 88 0.32 2.59 7.76
C PRO A 88 0.44 3.70 6.70
N ALA A 89 -0.64 4.37 6.32
CA ALA A 89 -0.60 5.41 5.28
C ALA A 89 -0.37 6.87 5.79
N GLN A 90 0.09 7.07 7.03
CA GLN A 90 0.18 8.41 7.67
C GLN A 90 -1.13 9.21 7.54
N LEU A 91 -2.29 8.54 7.61
CA LEU A 91 -3.62 9.13 7.47
C LEU A 91 -4.14 9.49 8.86
N GLY A 92 -4.10 10.77 9.20
CA GLY A 92 -4.58 11.28 10.48
C GLY A 92 -5.98 11.89 10.42
N LEU A 93 -6.49 12.30 11.58
CA LEU A 93 -7.72 13.09 11.73
C LEU A 93 -7.74 14.32 10.80
N SER A 94 -6.59 14.93 10.56
CA SER A 94 -6.44 16.06 9.63
C SER A 94 -6.86 15.72 8.19
N GLU A 95 -6.64 14.49 7.73
CA GLU A 95 -7.11 14.05 6.42
C GLU A 95 -8.62 13.78 6.44
N MET A 96 -9.18 13.28 7.54
CA MET A 96 -10.63 13.16 7.70
C MET A 96 -11.31 14.53 7.61
N VAL A 97 -10.74 15.56 8.25
CA VAL A 97 -11.22 16.95 8.13
C VAL A 97 -11.14 17.46 6.69
N LYS A 98 -10.00 17.26 6.01
CA LYS A 98 -9.82 17.67 4.60
C LYS A 98 -10.79 16.99 3.63
N GLN A 99 -11.31 15.82 4.00
CA GLN A 99 -12.31 15.08 3.22
C GLN A 99 -13.75 15.34 3.68
N GLY A 100 -13.96 16.19 4.69
CA GLY A 100 -15.28 16.49 5.26
C GLY A 100 -15.88 15.34 6.08
N LEU A 101 -15.06 14.40 6.53
CA LEU A 101 -15.47 13.24 7.34
C LEU A 101 -15.41 13.51 8.85
N LEU A 102 -14.80 14.63 9.25
CA LEU A 102 -14.75 15.14 10.61
C LEU A 102 -14.84 16.66 10.56
N ALA A 103 -15.63 17.27 11.44
CA ALA A 103 -15.72 18.72 11.53
C ALA A 103 -14.39 19.31 12.06
N PRO A 104 -13.95 20.50 11.59
CA PRO A 104 -12.74 21.16 12.13
C PRO A 104 -12.83 21.47 13.63
N ASP A 105 -14.05 21.67 14.14
CA ASP A 105 -14.42 21.98 15.51
C ASP A 105 -15.10 20.81 16.24
N ALA A 106 -14.86 19.57 15.76
CA ALA A 106 -15.42 18.35 16.33
C ALA A 106 -15.15 18.25 17.85
N SER A 107 -16.16 17.76 18.56
CA SER A 107 -16.09 17.47 19.99
C SER A 107 -15.09 16.36 20.30
N GLN A 108 -14.67 16.24 21.56
CA GLN A 108 -13.76 15.16 21.99
C GLN A 108 -14.32 13.76 21.71
N ALA A 109 -15.64 13.56 21.90
CA ALA A 109 -16.29 12.29 21.61
C ALA A 109 -16.24 11.93 20.11
N GLU A 110 -16.44 12.91 19.22
CA GLU A 110 -16.32 12.71 17.77
C GLU A 110 -14.86 12.45 17.34
N ILE A 111 -13.90 13.11 17.99
CA ILE A 111 -12.47 12.88 17.77
C ILE A 111 -12.10 11.45 18.18
N GLU A 112 -12.56 10.96 19.33
CA GLU A 112 -12.34 9.59 19.79
C GLU A 112 -12.97 8.56 18.84
N GLN A 113 -14.21 8.80 18.40
CA GLN A 113 -14.85 7.95 17.40
C GLN A 113 -14.08 7.93 16.07
N ALA A 114 -13.57 9.08 15.63
CA ALA A 114 -12.75 9.19 14.43
C ALA A 114 -11.40 8.44 14.59
N ARG A 115 -10.78 8.47 15.77
CA ARG A 115 -9.59 7.65 16.06
C ARG A 115 -9.89 6.16 15.99
N ASN A 116 -11.03 5.72 16.52
CA ASN A 116 -11.44 4.32 16.43
C ASN A 116 -11.67 3.89 14.97
N GLN A 117 -12.20 4.78 14.12
CA GLN A 117 -12.30 4.53 12.69
C GLN A 117 -10.94 4.36 12.00
N LEU A 118 -9.89 5.06 12.44
CA LEU A 118 -8.53 4.92 11.88
C LEU A 118 -7.85 3.59 12.24
N LEU A 119 -8.40 2.84 13.20
CA LEU A 119 -7.95 1.48 13.52
C LEU A 119 -8.47 0.44 12.53
N ASP A 120 -9.52 0.76 11.76
CA ASP A 120 -10.10 -0.12 10.77
C ASP A 120 -9.30 -0.07 9.45
N PRO A 121 -8.67 -1.19 9.02
CA PRO A 121 -7.94 -1.27 7.77
C PRO A 121 -8.77 -0.90 6.53
N ASP A 122 -10.05 -1.30 6.47
CA ASP A 122 -10.94 -0.97 5.35
C ASP A 122 -11.15 0.54 5.24
N ARG A 123 -11.29 1.17 6.40
CA ARG A 123 -11.45 2.62 6.50
C ARG A 123 -10.18 3.35 6.08
N ASN A 124 -9.01 2.83 6.42
CA ASN A 124 -7.73 3.39 5.99
C ASN A 124 -7.56 3.32 4.46
N VAL A 125 -7.96 2.23 3.82
CA VAL A 125 -7.97 2.13 2.34
C VAL A 125 -8.91 3.18 1.73
N THR A 126 -10.10 3.35 2.31
CA THR A 126 -11.09 4.34 1.87
C THR A 126 -10.54 5.76 1.98
N LEU A 127 -9.89 6.09 3.11
CA LEU A 127 -9.27 7.40 3.35
C LEU A 127 -8.09 7.65 2.40
N LEU A 128 -7.29 6.62 2.10
CA LEU A 128 -6.20 6.71 1.13
C LEU A 128 -6.74 7.07 -0.26
N ALA A 129 -7.73 6.32 -0.75
CA ALA A 129 -8.35 6.58 -2.05
C ALA A 129 -8.96 7.99 -2.11
N GLY A 130 -9.63 8.43 -1.03
CA GLY A 130 -10.13 9.80 -0.89
C GLY A 130 -9.02 10.85 -0.95
N LYS A 131 -7.90 10.62 -0.26
CA LYS A 131 -6.74 11.54 -0.23
C LYS A 131 -6.18 11.70 -1.64
N LEU A 132 -5.96 10.61 -2.36
CA LEU A 132 -5.43 10.65 -3.73
C LEU A 132 -6.40 11.35 -4.69
N ALA A 133 -7.70 11.06 -4.61
CA ALA A 133 -8.70 11.74 -5.42
C ALA A 133 -8.75 13.25 -5.14
N ARG A 134 -8.65 13.66 -3.87
CA ARG A 134 -8.57 15.08 -3.48
C ARG A 134 -7.30 15.74 -4.00
N LEU A 135 -6.15 15.07 -3.90
CA LEU A 135 -4.88 15.59 -4.43
C LEU A 135 -4.92 15.75 -5.95
N LEU A 136 -5.50 14.80 -6.69
CA LEU A 136 -5.69 14.94 -8.13
C LEU A 136 -6.51 16.18 -8.51
N LYS A 137 -7.60 16.45 -7.79
CA LYS A 137 -8.40 17.66 -7.98
C LYS A 137 -7.57 18.93 -7.77
N LEU A 138 -6.75 18.98 -6.72
CA LEU A 138 -5.84 20.10 -6.44
C LEU A 138 -4.76 20.27 -7.51
N LEU A 139 -4.34 19.17 -8.14
CA LEU A 139 -3.37 19.17 -9.25
C LEU A 139 -4.02 19.43 -10.62
N HIS A 140 -5.34 19.64 -10.68
CA HIS A 140 -6.11 19.74 -11.91
C HIS A 140 -5.88 18.55 -12.87
N ARG A 141 -5.89 17.33 -12.31
CA ARG A 141 -5.73 16.07 -13.03
C ARG A 141 -6.94 15.17 -12.83
N ASP A 142 -7.24 14.39 -13.88
CA ASP A 142 -8.26 13.34 -13.82
C ASP A 142 -7.71 12.04 -13.22
N ALA A 143 -8.60 11.21 -12.65
CA ALA A 143 -8.25 9.89 -12.12
C ALA A 143 -7.64 8.97 -13.20
N SER A 144 -8.04 9.15 -14.46
CA SER A 144 -7.43 8.47 -15.62
C SER A 144 -5.93 8.78 -15.79
N SER A 145 -5.42 9.87 -15.21
CA SER A 145 -3.97 10.17 -15.18
C SER A 145 -3.18 9.24 -14.26
N THR A 146 -3.84 8.30 -13.57
CA THR A 146 -3.19 7.27 -12.74
C THR A 146 -3.13 5.90 -13.40
N VAL A 147 -3.77 5.70 -14.56
CA VAL A 147 -3.72 4.44 -15.34
C VAL A 147 -2.64 4.49 -16.42
N ASP A 148 -2.33 3.37 -17.06
CA ASP A 148 -1.34 3.27 -18.16
C ASP A 148 0.03 3.92 -17.83
N VAL A 149 0.42 3.82 -16.56
CA VAL A 149 1.61 4.48 -15.99
C VAL A 149 2.90 4.07 -16.72
N SER A 150 2.98 2.81 -17.13
CA SER A 150 4.17 2.25 -17.79
C SER A 150 4.41 2.81 -19.19
N ASN A 151 3.36 3.22 -19.91
CA ASN A 151 3.46 3.69 -21.30
C ASN A 151 3.28 5.20 -21.43
N ASN A 152 2.89 5.90 -20.37
CA ASN A 152 2.63 7.34 -20.40
C ASN A 152 3.48 8.09 -19.35
N PRO A 153 4.55 8.81 -19.78
CA PRO A 153 5.41 9.56 -18.87
C PRO A 153 4.69 10.64 -18.06
N SER A 154 3.62 11.24 -18.61
CA SER A 154 2.81 12.24 -17.89
C SER A 154 2.04 11.59 -16.74
N HIS A 155 1.53 10.38 -16.94
CA HIS A 155 0.85 9.61 -15.91
C HIS A 155 1.84 9.12 -14.85
N ALA A 156 3.04 8.65 -15.26
CA ALA A 156 4.13 8.33 -14.33
C ALA A 156 4.52 9.52 -13.47
N LYS A 157 4.64 10.72 -14.05
CA LYS A 157 4.89 11.95 -13.29
C LYS A 157 3.74 12.25 -12.33
N THR A 158 2.49 12.08 -12.75
CA THR A 158 1.30 12.31 -11.89
C THR A 158 1.32 11.36 -10.70
N VAL A 159 1.54 10.07 -10.93
CA VAL A 159 1.64 9.06 -9.87
C VAL A 159 2.81 9.34 -8.93
N ALA A 160 3.99 9.66 -9.46
CA ALA A 160 5.15 10.04 -8.65
C ALA A 160 4.85 11.26 -7.77
N THR A 161 4.14 12.25 -8.32
CA THR A 161 3.72 13.45 -7.58
C THR A 161 2.75 13.10 -6.46
N LEU A 162 1.76 12.24 -6.74
CA LEU A 162 0.81 11.76 -5.72
C LEU A 162 1.52 11.01 -4.60
N ALA A 163 2.44 10.11 -4.94
CA ALA A 163 3.25 9.37 -3.96
C ALA A 163 4.11 10.31 -3.10
N TYR A 164 4.75 11.31 -3.71
CA TYR A 164 5.52 12.32 -3.00
C TYR A 164 4.63 13.14 -2.05
N LEU A 165 3.49 13.64 -2.51
CA LEU A 165 2.56 14.40 -1.68
C LEU A 165 1.90 13.55 -0.58
N HIS A 166 1.87 12.22 -0.77
CA HIS A 166 1.36 11.30 0.22
C HIS A 166 2.32 11.15 1.42
N ASN A 167 3.61 10.91 1.16
CA ASN A 167 4.61 10.49 2.16
C ASN A 167 5.69 11.55 2.48
N GLY A 168 5.94 12.48 1.56
CA GLY A 168 6.91 13.58 1.70
C GLY A 168 8.37 13.22 1.45
N LYS A 169 8.73 11.94 1.34
CA LYS A 169 10.12 11.48 1.08
C LYS A 169 10.43 11.44 -0.42
N LEU A 170 11.65 11.86 -0.80
CA LEU A 170 12.08 11.96 -2.20
C LEU A 170 12.28 10.60 -2.89
N ASP A 171 12.60 9.56 -2.13
CA ASP A 171 12.83 8.19 -2.64
C ASP A 171 11.54 7.37 -2.75
N TYR A 172 10.47 7.79 -2.06
CA TYR A 172 9.17 7.13 -2.02
C TYR A 172 8.52 6.96 -3.42
N PRO A 173 8.46 8.00 -4.28
CA PRO A 173 7.89 7.86 -5.63
C PRO A 173 8.52 6.74 -6.46
N THR A 174 9.85 6.61 -6.40
CA THR A 174 10.60 5.58 -7.13
C THR A 174 10.24 4.18 -6.64
N ARG A 175 10.04 4.00 -5.32
CA ARG A 175 9.58 2.72 -4.76
C ARG A 175 8.15 2.40 -5.21
N ILE A 176 7.23 3.36 -5.13
CA ILE A 176 5.84 3.15 -5.56
C ILE A 176 5.76 2.77 -7.04
N LEU A 177 6.46 3.49 -7.92
CA LEU A 177 6.49 3.14 -9.35
C LEU A 177 7.07 1.73 -9.59
N ARG A 178 8.04 1.30 -8.78
CA ARG A 178 8.59 -0.06 -8.84
C ARG A 178 7.57 -1.11 -8.39
N TYR A 179 6.89 -0.89 -7.26
CA TYR A 179 5.86 -1.82 -6.78
C TYR A 179 4.65 -1.89 -7.72
N MET A 180 4.32 -0.81 -8.43
CA MET A 180 3.28 -0.85 -9.47
C MET A 180 3.62 -1.75 -10.66
N GLN A 181 4.87 -2.20 -10.79
CA GLN A 181 5.32 -3.18 -11.79
C GLN A 181 5.53 -4.58 -11.19
N ASP A 182 5.25 -4.76 -9.89
CA ASP A 182 5.47 -6.03 -9.18
C ASP A 182 4.43 -7.08 -9.60
N GLN A 183 4.93 -8.19 -10.16
CA GLN A 183 4.09 -9.26 -10.70
C GLN A 183 3.22 -9.95 -9.64
N GLU A 184 3.68 -10.03 -8.39
CA GLU A 184 2.92 -10.63 -7.30
C GLU A 184 1.76 -9.74 -6.89
N LEU A 185 1.97 -8.41 -6.83
CA LEU A 185 0.89 -7.45 -6.59
C LEU A 185 -0.12 -7.41 -7.73
N HIS A 186 0.34 -7.48 -8.98
CA HIS A 186 -0.55 -7.64 -10.15
C HIS A 186 -1.37 -8.93 -10.06
N GLY A 187 -0.71 -10.04 -9.73
CA GLY A 187 -1.35 -11.33 -9.50
C GLY A 187 -2.41 -11.25 -8.41
N LEU A 188 -2.10 -10.64 -7.27
CA LEU A 188 -3.02 -10.44 -6.16
C LEU A 188 -4.27 -9.66 -6.59
N LEU A 189 -4.12 -8.53 -7.28
CA LEU A 189 -5.27 -7.68 -7.62
C LEU A 189 -6.13 -8.26 -8.74
N PHE A 190 -5.51 -8.81 -9.78
CA PHE A 190 -6.20 -9.12 -11.04
C PHE A 190 -6.42 -10.61 -11.30
N SER A 191 -5.77 -11.52 -10.58
CA SER A 191 -6.02 -12.95 -10.79
C SER A 191 -7.45 -13.33 -10.38
N GLN A 192 -8.16 -14.02 -11.27
CA GLN A 192 -9.46 -14.60 -10.94
C GLN A 192 -9.24 -15.77 -9.98
N HIS A 193 -9.58 -15.58 -8.70
CA HIS A 193 -9.67 -16.71 -7.77
C HIS A 193 -10.94 -17.47 -8.09
N LYS A 194 -10.82 -18.49 -8.97
CA LYS A 194 -11.86 -19.51 -9.06
C LYS A 194 -11.85 -20.25 -7.73
N LYS A 195 -12.92 -20.10 -6.95
CA LYS A 195 -13.19 -20.95 -5.79
C LYS A 195 -13.00 -22.39 -6.27
N ALA A 196 -12.07 -23.13 -5.68
CA ALA A 196 -11.88 -24.53 -6.02
C ALA A 196 -13.24 -25.21 -5.82
N ILE A 197 -13.83 -25.69 -6.92
CA ILE A 197 -14.99 -26.55 -6.85
C ILE A 197 -14.46 -27.78 -6.12
N SER A 198 -14.87 -27.98 -4.87
CA SER A 198 -14.54 -29.23 -4.17
C SER A 198 -15.01 -30.37 -5.08
N PRO A 199 -14.15 -31.34 -5.43
CA PRO A 199 -14.60 -32.53 -6.11
C PRO A 199 -15.41 -33.34 -5.09
N LEU A 200 -16.66 -32.96 -4.92
CA LEU A 200 -17.70 -33.86 -4.47
C LEU A 200 -18.24 -34.50 -5.75
N ILE A 201 -17.66 -35.66 -6.07
CA ILE A 201 -18.28 -36.91 -6.54
C ILE A 201 -17.19 -37.99 -6.43
#